data_AF-V7EIA7-F1
#
_entry.id   AF-V7EIA7-F1
#
_cell.length_a   1.000
_cell.length_b   1.000
_cell.length_c   1.000
_cell.angle_alpha   90.00
_cell.angle_beta   90.00
_cell.angle_gamma   90.00
#
_symmetry.space_group_name_H-M   'P 1'
#
loop_
_entity.id
_entity.type
_entity.pdbx_description
1 polymer ?
#
loop_
_entity_poly.entity_id
_entity_poly.type
_entity_poly.pdbx_seq_one_letter_code
_entity_poly.pdbx_strand_id
1 'polypeptide(L)' 'MVGARVNLSLATGQVLNDGFGNVETLVSIENVQGTWLGDVLTGNAGANRLWGDIGNDTLAGAGGVTG' A
#
# COMPACT_ATOMS: atom_id res chain seq x y z
N MET A 1 -0.13 2.13 -18.21
CA MET A 1 0.51 1.89 -16.90
C MET A 1 -0.60 1.67 -15.88
N VAL A 2 -0.42 0.75 -14.93
CA VAL A 2 -1.41 0.42 -13.88
C VAL A 2 -0.83 0.92 -12.55
N GLY A 3 -1.67 1.33 -11.60
CA GLY A 3 -1.20 1.78 -10.28
C GLY A 3 -0.59 0.67 -9.43
N ALA A 4 0.00 1.09 -8.32
CA ALA A 4 0.69 0.26 -7.37
C ALA A 4 -0.28 -0.63 -6.59
N ARG A 5 0.20 -1.81 -6.19
CA ARG A 5 -0.53 -2.72 -5.29
C ARG A 5 0.36 -3.05 -4.11
N VAL A 6 0.02 -2.56 -2.93
CA VAL A 6 0.77 -2.75 -1.69
C VAL A 6 -0.11 -3.44 -0.66
N ASN A 7 0.41 -4.45 0.02
CA ASN A 7 -0.27 -5.16 1.08
C ASN A 7 0.65 -5.37 2.29
N LEU A 8 0.49 -4.52 3.30
CA LEU A 8 1.22 -4.62 4.56
C LEU A 8 0.62 -5.64 5.53
N SER A 9 -0.60 -6.13 5.31
CA SER A 9 -1.33 -7.04 6.21
C SER A 9 -0.74 -8.46 6.28
N LEU A 10 0.21 -8.79 5.40
CA LEU A 10 0.86 -10.09 5.37
C LEU A 10 1.96 -10.18 6.44
N ALA A 11 2.37 -11.40 6.80
CA ALA A 11 3.41 -11.62 7.82
C ALA A 11 4.72 -10.85 7.53
N THR A 12 5.01 -10.69 6.24
CA THR A 12 5.92 -9.68 5.71
C THR A 12 5.10 -8.87 4.72
N GLY A 13 5.07 -7.54 4.85
CA GLY A 13 4.37 -6.71 3.88
C GLY A 13 4.90 -6.95 2.47
N GLN A 14 4.08 -6.69 1.46
CA GLN A 14 4.47 -6.90 0.06
C GLN A 14 4.08 -5.73 -0.83
N VAL A 15 4.93 -5.45 -1.82
CA VAL A 15 4.51 -4.73 -3.02
C VAL A 15 4.23 -5.79 -4.07
N LEU A 16 2.97 -5.93 -4.46
CA LEU A 16 2.49 -6.94 -5.43
C LEU A 16 2.63 -6.45 -6.88
N ASN A 17 2.68 -5.14 -7.07
CA ASN A 17 2.91 -4.49 -8.35
C ASN A 17 3.41 -3.07 -8.09
N ASP A 18 4.64 -2.79 -8.47
CA ASP A 18 5.24 -1.44 -8.49
C ASP A 18 5.27 -0.83 -9.91
N GLY A 19 4.78 -1.57 -10.91
CA GLY A 19 4.85 -1.20 -12.33
C GLY A 19 6.11 -1.70 -13.05
N PHE A 20 7.05 -2.33 -12.34
CA PHE A 20 8.31 -2.85 -12.87
C PHE A 20 8.38 -4.39 -12.90
N GLY A 21 7.35 -5.07 -12.38
CA GLY A 21 7.11 -6.50 -12.62
C GLY A 21 7.72 -7.45 -11.60
N ASN A 22 8.11 -6.96 -10.43
CA ASN A 22 8.62 -7.76 -9.32
C ASN A 22 7.67 -7.69 -8.11
N VAL A 23 7.87 -8.61 -7.15
CA VAL A 23 7.21 -8.58 -5.84
C VAL A 23 8.27 -8.30 -4.78
N GLU A 24 8.13 -7.20 -4.07
CA GLU A 24 9.06 -6.78 -3.04
C GLU A 24 8.55 -7.16 -1.65
N THR A 25 9.47 -7.49 -0.75
CA THR A 25 9.15 -7.73 0.67
C THR A 25 9.42 -6.45 1.48
N LEU A 26 8.43 -6.08 2.29
CA LEU A 26 8.44 -4.93 3.17
C LEU A 26 8.45 -5.40 4.63
N VAL A 27 9.34 -4.82 5.43
CA VAL A 27 9.47 -5.13 6.86
C VAL A 27 9.37 -3.83 7.63
N SER A 28 8.53 -3.81 8.67
CA SER A 28 8.32 -2.64 9.55
C SER A 28 8.04 -1.35 8.78
N ILE A 29 6.97 -1.38 7.97
CA ILE A 29 6.51 -0.20 7.23
C ILE A 29 5.23 0.34 7.87
N GLU A 30 5.26 1.63 8.21
CA GLU A 30 4.13 2.36 8.76
C GLU A 30 3.51 3.32 7.75
N ASN A 31 4.24 3.71 6.70
CA ASN A 31 3.78 4.73 5.74
C ASN A 31 3.90 4.22 4.31
N VAL A 32 2.81 4.35 3.54
CA VAL A 32 2.76 4.00 2.12
C VAL A 32 2.20 5.18 1.35
N GLN A 33 2.97 5.65 0.38
CA GLN A 33 2.52 6.62 -0.62
C GLN A 33 2.39 5.92 -1.97
N GLY A 34 1.23 6.09 -2.58
CA GLY A 34 0.86 5.63 -3.90
C GLY A 34 1.49 6.46 -5.02
N THR A 35 1.01 6.21 -6.22
CA THR A 35 1.43 6.84 -7.48
C THR A 35 0.40 7.89 -7.91
N TRP A 36 0.50 8.39 -9.14
CA TRP A 36 -0.55 9.25 -9.73
C TRP A 36 -1.58 8.45 -10.56
N LEU A 37 -1.69 7.16 -10.29
CA LEU A 37 -2.58 6.21 -10.98
C LEU A 37 -3.47 5.54 -9.94
N GLY A 38 -4.50 4.80 -10.38
CA GLY A 38 -5.37 4.07 -9.45
C GLY A 38 -4.64 2.94 -8.72
N ASP A 39 -4.36 3.14 -7.44
CA ASP A 39 -3.61 2.23 -6.58
C ASP A 39 -4.50 1.35 -5.69
N VAL A 40 -3.92 0.29 -5.15
CA VAL A 40 -4.54 -0.55 -4.09
C VAL A 40 -3.55 -0.68 -2.94
N LEU A 41 -3.81 0.02 -1.84
CA LEU A 41 -2.94 0.05 -0.67
C LEU A 41 -3.67 -0.56 0.54
N THR A 42 -3.13 -1.63 1.10
CA THR A 42 -3.63 -2.29 2.29
C THR A 42 -2.62 -2.15 3.42
N GLY A 43 -3.03 -1.58 4.55
CA GLY A 43 -2.26 -1.48 5.78
C GLY A 43 -2.17 -2.80 6.56
N ASN A 44 -1.63 -2.76 7.77
CA ASN A 44 -1.60 -3.85 8.74
C ASN A 44 -2.36 -3.48 10.01
N ALA A 45 -2.21 -4.29 11.07
CA ALA A 45 -2.86 -4.07 12.35
C ALA A 45 -2.25 -2.91 13.17
N GLY A 46 -1.10 -2.37 12.74
CA GLY A 46 -0.46 -1.21 13.34
C GLY A 46 -1.04 0.10 12.82
N ALA A 47 -0.53 1.23 13.31
CA ALA A 47 -0.87 2.54 12.76
C ALA A 47 -0.20 2.70 11.39
N ASN A 48 -0.99 2.71 10.30
CA ASN A 48 -0.48 2.99 8.97
C ASN A 48 -1.00 4.30 8.41
N ARG A 49 -0.12 5.05 7.75
CA ARG A 49 -0.53 6.16 6.91
C ARG A 49 -0.51 5.74 5.45
N LEU A 50 -1.68 5.71 4.84
CA LEU A 50 -1.86 5.36 3.43
C LEU A 50 -2.25 6.62 2.65
N TRP A 51 -1.48 6.95 1.64
CA TRP A 51 -1.79 8.04 0.71
C TRP A 51 -1.90 7.49 -0.70
N GLY A 52 -3.09 7.58 -1.32
CA GLY A 52 -3.28 7.22 -2.72
C GLY A 52 -2.79 8.30 -3.71
N ASP A 53 -2.69 9.55 -3.27
CA ASP A 53 -2.40 10.73 -4.12
C ASP A 53 -3.46 10.96 -5.21
N ILE A 54 -3.09 11.09 -6.48
CA ILE A 54 -4.01 11.32 -7.59
C ILE A 54 -4.41 9.98 -8.19
N GLY A 55 -5.70 9.75 -8.39
CA GLY A 55 -6.16 8.51 -9.01
C GLY A 55 -7.46 8.04 -8.39
N ASN A 56 -7.94 6.90 -8.88
CA ASN A 56 -9.04 6.18 -8.24
C ASN A 56 -8.44 5.07 -7.39
N ASP A 57 -8.18 5.38 -6.12
CA ASP A 57 -7.44 4.50 -5.22
C ASP A 57 -8.36 3.68 -4.31
N THR A 58 -7.88 2.50 -3.93
CA THR A 58 -8.48 1.67 -2.88
C THR A 58 -7.54 1.62 -1.69
N LEU A 59 -7.92 2.29 -0.60
CA LEU A 59 -7.14 2.34 0.64
C LEU A 59 -7.85 1.53 1.73
N ALA A 60 -7.19 0.51 2.27
CA ALA A 60 -7.70 -0.34 3.33
C ALA A 60 -6.76 -0.32 4.53
N GLY A 61 -7.06 0.48 5.57
CA GLY A 61 -6.36 0.39 6.85
C GLY A 61 -6.80 -0.87 7.60
N ALA A 62 -5.97 -1.90 7.63
CA ALA A 62 -6.31 -3.21 8.22
C ALA A 62 -6.28 -3.23 9.77
N GLY A 63 -6.61 -2.09 10.41
CA GLY A 63 -6.60 -1.90 11.87
C GLY A 63 -6.00 -0.57 12.35
N GLY A 64 -5.21 0.10 11.51
CA GLY A 64 -4.60 1.40 11.78
C GLY A 64 -5.51 2.60 11.53
N VAL A 65 -5.66 3.45 12.55
CA VAL A 65 -6.48 4.66 12.59
C VAL A 65 -6.15 5.61 11.42
N THR A 66 -7.17 5.98 10.65
CA THR A 66 -7.12 7.12 9.72
C THR A 66 -7.21 8.41 10.52
N GLY A 67 -6.15 9.22 10.45
CA GLY A 67 -6.13 10.62 10.90
C GLY A 67 -5.86 11.54 9.72
#